data_AF-A0A6I5HFL3-F1
#
_entry.id   AF-A0A6I5HFL3-F1
#
_cell.length_a   1.000
_cell.length_b   1.000
_cell.length_c   1.000
_cell.angle_alpha   90.00
_cell.angle_beta   90.00
_cell.angle_gamma   90.00
#
_symmetry.space_group_name_H-M   'P 1'
#
loop_
_entity.id
_entity.type
_entity.pdbx_description
1 polymer ?
#
loop_
_entity_poly.entity_id
_entity_poly.type
_entity_poly.pdbx_seq_one_letter_code
_entity_poly.pdbx_strand_id
1 'polypeptide(L)'
;HRGDAGHARVARALAALGPLAAAVPLGDLAGTTPVGTQEAVDILNSAGLLDGHAFRHPTAAAAVLEDMDTAARTDLHGRIADMLYRSGAPAEEVAHHLCAADLVPARWGAAILRAAAEQALAADEVERCADCLGLVLRDCTDERERHALSAALARAQWRTNPAAAGPHLEPLRETALAGGLGMRDTATVLRYLLWQGDTELAAQGVATLVRAQSPADAQIIAEVEFVRQWFYGVALPGKGAPAAGADPRRQVRA
;
A
#
# COMPACT_ATOMS: atom_id res chain seq x y z
N HIS A 1 9.53 12.58 -41.88
CA HIS A 1 8.47 12.83 -40.88
C HIS A 1 7.78 11.58 -40.31
N ARG A 2 7.60 10.44 -41.02
CA ARG A 2 7.08 9.20 -40.38
C ARG A 2 8.11 8.44 -39.54
N GLY A 3 9.38 8.38 -39.97
CA GLY A 3 10.45 7.71 -39.21
C GLY A 3 10.70 8.34 -37.84
N ASP A 4 10.67 9.67 -37.78
CA ASP A 4 10.91 10.45 -36.55
C ASP A 4 9.88 10.17 -35.45
N ALA A 5 8.60 10.09 -35.82
CA ALA A 5 7.52 9.69 -34.90
C ALA A 5 7.64 8.22 -34.45
N GLY A 6 8.17 7.34 -35.29
CA GLY A 6 8.46 5.95 -34.94
C GLY A 6 9.60 5.83 -33.92
N HIS A 7 10.70 6.55 -34.15
CA HIS A 7 11.86 6.56 -33.26
C HIS A 7 11.51 7.11 -31.88
N ALA A 8 10.72 8.18 -31.81
CA ALA A 8 10.24 8.74 -30.54
C ALA A 8 9.39 7.73 -29.75
N ARG A 9 8.52 6.95 -30.42
CA ARG A 9 7.72 5.91 -29.73
C ARG A 9 8.59 4.77 -29.21
N VAL A 10 9.61 4.35 -29.96
CA VAL A 10 10.58 3.34 -29.49
C VAL A 10 11.37 3.87 -28.30
N ALA A 11 11.89 5.11 -28.36
CA ALA A 11 12.60 5.73 -27.26
C ALA A 11 11.74 5.81 -25.98
N ARG A 12 10.46 6.18 -26.10
CA ARG A 12 9.50 6.21 -24.98
C ARG A 12 9.24 4.82 -24.40
N ALA A 13 9.05 3.82 -25.24
CA ALA A 13 8.90 2.43 -24.80
C ALA A 13 10.14 1.92 -24.05
N LEU A 14 11.34 2.16 -24.59
CA LEU A 14 12.62 1.83 -23.95
C LEU A 14 12.78 2.54 -22.61
N ALA A 15 12.46 3.84 -22.55
CA ALA A 15 12.56 4.64 -21.33
C ALA A 15 11.61 4.13 -20.24
N ALA A 16 10.39 3.75 -20.62
CA ALA A 16 9.41 3.22 -19.68
C ALA A 16 9.75 1.81 -19.18
N LEU A 17 10.22 0.91 -20.06
CA LEU A 17 10.59 -0.47 -19.69
C LEU A 17 11.92 -0.57 -18.93
N GLY A 18 12.84 0.37 -19.16
CA GLY A 18 14.17 0.34 -18.57
C GLY A 18 14.89 -0.99 -18.86
N PRO A 19 15.45 -1.67 -17.83
CA PRO A 19 16.16 -2.94 -18.01
C PRO A 19 15.35 -4.06 -18.67
N LEU A 20 14.01 -4.03 -18.55
CA LEU A 20 13.12 -5.05 -19.12
C LEU A 20 13.02 -4.97 -20.64
N ALA A 21 13.47 -3.87 -21.24
CA ALA A 21 13.36 -3.61 -22.67
C ALA A 21 14.01 -4.71 -23.54
N ALA A 22 15.04 -5.38 -23.04
CA ALA A 22 15.73 -6.45 -23.78
C ALA A 22 14.93 -7.77 -23.84
N ALA A 23 13.94 -7.96 -22.96
CA ALA A 23 13.20 -9.22 -22.81
C ALA A 23 11.79 -9.17 -23.43
N VAL A 24 11.38 -8.04 -24.00
CA VAL A 24 9.99 -7.80 -24.44
C VAL A 24 9.91 -7.38 -25.91
N PRO A 25 8.78 -7.70 -26.60
CA PRO A 25 8.58 -7.31 -28.00
C PRO A 25 8.24 -5.81 -28.11
N LEU A 26 9.26 -4.96 -28.15
CA LEU A 26 9.13 -3.48 -28.22
C LEU A 26 8.30 -2.97 -29.40
N GLY A 27 8.29 -3.68 -30.53
CA GLY A 27 7.55 -3.29 -31.74
C GLY A 27 6.04 -3.16 -31.50
N ASP A 28 5.47 -4.10 -30.75
CA ASP A 28 4.04 -4.09 -30.43
C ASP A 28 3.68 -2.89 -29.55
N LEU A 29 4.53 -2.57 -28.58
CA LEU A 29 4.33 -1.46 -27.65
C LEU A 29 4.50 -0.09 -28.33
N ALA A 30 5.46 0.03 -29.25
CA ALA A 30 5.74 1.24 -30.00
C ALA A 30 4.87 1.41 -31.25
N GLY A 31 4.04 0.41 -31.58
CA GLY A 31 3.19 0.40 -32.78
C GLY A 31 4.01 0.46 -34.07
N THR A 32 5.09 -0.31 -34.14
CA THR A 32 6.03 -0.36 -35.26
C THR A 32 6.43 -1.78 -35.59
N THR A 33 7.02 -2.00 -36.76
CA THR A 33 7.50 -3.32 -37.18
C THR A 33 8.78 -3.71 -36.44
N PRO A 34 9.14 -5.00 -36.36
CA PRO A 34 10.43 -5.42 -35.80
C PRO A 34 11.62 -4.73 -36.50
N VAL A 35 11.56 -4.59 -37.83
CA VAL A 35 12.58 -3.88 -38.61
C VAL A 35 12.67 -2.41 -38.19
N GLY A 36 11.53 -1.70 -38.13
CA GLY A 36 11.51 -0.30 -37.71
C GLY A 36 11.92 -0.10 -36.25
N THR A 37 11.69 -1.10 -35.39
CA THR A 37 12.19 -1.09 -34.00
C THR A 37 13.72 -1.17 -33.98
N GLN A 38 14.29 -2.11 -34.74
CA GLN A 38 15.74 -2.27 -34.81
C GLN A 38 16.42 -1.04 -35.42
N GLU A 39 15.87 -0.49 -36.50
CA GLU A 39 16.36 0.76 -37.10
C GLU A 39 16.36 1.91 -36.09
N ALA A 40 15.29 2.06 -35.30
CA ALA A 40 15.21 3.07 -34.24
C ALA A 40 16.29 2.87 -33.17
N VAL A 41 16.46 1.64 -32.70
CA VAL A 41 17.47 1.27 -31.70
C VAL A 41 18.88 1.55 -32.22
N ASP A 42 19.18 1.18 -33.47
CA ASP A 42 20.48 1.41 -34.09
C ASP A 42 20.79 2.90 -34.24
N ILE A 43 19.79 3.70 -34.66
CA ILE A 43 19.92 5.15 -34.74
C ILE A 43 20.20 5.76 -33.36
N LEU A 44 19.43 5.37 -32.33
CA LEU A 44 19.62 5.88 -30.97
C LEU A 44 20.97 5.45 -30.35
N ASN A 45 21.47 4.25 -30.68
CA ASN A 45 22.82 3.80 -30.31
C ASN A 45 23.90 4.62 -31.04
N SER A 46 23.73 4.88 -32.33
CA SER A 46 24.68 5.69 -33.13
C SER A 46 24.76 7.14 -32.64
N ALA A 47 23.65 7.67 -32.10
CA ALA A 47 23.59 8.97 -31.45
C ALA A 47 24.16 8.98 -30.03
N GLY A 48 24.58 7.82 -29.50
CA GLY A 48 25.13 7.69 -28.16
C GLY A 48 24.11 7.77 -27.03
N LEU A 49 22.81 7.64 -27.31
CA LEU A 49 21.75 7.70 -26.29
C LEU A 49 21.56 6.36 -25.58
N LEU A 50 21.74 5.26 -26.32
CA LEU A 50 21.56 3.90 -25.82
C LEU A 50 22.88 3.13 -25.71
N ASP A 51 22.85 2.11 -24.88
CA ASP A 51 23.75 0.96 -24.89
C ASP A 51 22.89 -0.30 -25.08
N GLY A 52 22.76 -0.73 -26.34
CA GLY A 52 21.79 -1.78 -26.71
C GLY A 52 20.36 -1.27 -26.57
N HIS A 53 19.60 -1.83 -25.63
CA HIS A 53 18.20 -1.47 -25.34
C HIS A 53 18.04 -0.62 -24.07
N ALA A 54 19.14 -0.23 -23.42
CA ALA A 54 19.11 0.59 -22.22
C ALA A 54 19.59 2.01 -22.52
N PHE A 55 18.98 3.02 -21.91
CA PHE A 55 19.54 4.37 -21.92
C PHE A 55 20.85 4.39 -21.14
N ARG A 56 21.88 5.03 -21.71
CA ARG A 56 23.17 5.20 -21.02
C ARG A 56 23.05 6.03 -19.75
N HIS A 57 22.13 6.99 -19.76
CA HIS A 57 21.90 7.91 -18.67
C HIS A 57 20.46 7.85 -18.19
N PRO A 58 20.20 7.56 -16.91
CA PRO A 58 18.85 7.56 -16.34
C PRO A 58 18.11 8.89 -16.55
N THR A 59 18.83 10.01 -16.55
CA THR A 59 18.28 11.36 -16.81
C THR A 59 17.75 11.52 -18.23
N ALA A 60 18.33 10.83 -19.22
CA ALA A 60 17.83 10.85 -20.59
C ALA A 60 16.50 10.08 -20.71
N ALA A 61 16.39 8.92 -20.06
CA ALA A 61 15.13 8.18 -19.99
C ALA A 61 14.05 9.02 -19.29
N ALA A 62 14.39 9.66 -18.16
CA ALA A 62 13.47 10.55 -17.44
C ALA A 62 12.99 11.71 -18.33
N ALA A 63 13.91 12.39 -19.02
CA ALA A 63 13.57 13.49 -19.93
C ALA A 63 12.62 13.06 -21.07
N VAL A 64 12.82 11.85 -21.62
CA VAL A 64 11.92 11.30 -22.65
C VAL A 64 10.52 11.04 -22.10
N LEU A 65 10.40 10.58 -20.84
CA LEU A 65 9.11 10.37 -20.18
C LEU A 65 8.46 11.67 -19.70
N GLU A 66 9.24 12.70 -19.38
CA GLU A 66 8.76 14.03 -18.98
C GLU A 66 8.26 14.86 -20.17
N ASP A 67 8.81 14.64 -21.37
CA ASP A 67 8.33 15.24 -22.62
C ASP A 67 6.96 14.69 -23.07
N MET A 68 6.54 13.53 -22.53
CA MET A 68 5.24 12.95 -22.85
C MET A 68 4.11 13.69 -22.14
N ASP A 69 2.97 13.82 -22.83
CA ASP A 69 1.74 14.18 -22.15
C ASP A 69 1.37 13.13 -21.10
N THR A 70 0.83 13.57 -19.97
CA THR A 70 0.55 12.70 -18.83
C THR A 70 -0.37 11.53 -19.21
N ALA A 71 -1.37 11.78 -20.06
CA ALA A 71 -2.31 10.75 -20.50
C ALA A 71 -1.61 9.65 -21.35
N ALA A 72 -0.76 10.03 -22.30
CA ALA A 72 0.00 9.07 -23.11
C ALA A 72 1.03 8.30 -22.28
N ARG A 73 1.62 8.93 -21.25
CA ARG A 73 2.54 8.24 -20.33
C ARG A 73 1.81 7.20 -19.48
N THR A 74 0.66 7.57 -18.92
CA THR A 74 -0.22 6.66 -18.18
C THR A 74 -0.69 5.50 -19.06
N ASP A 75 -1.14 5.78 -20.29
CA ASP A 75 -1.56 4.75 -21.25
C ASP A 75 -0.39 3.81 -21.62
N LEU A 76 0.81 4.36 -21.85
CA LEU A 76 2.00 3.54 -22.11
C LEU A 76 2.29 2.58 -20.97
N HIS A 77 2.29 3.04 -19.72
CA HIS A 77 2.49 2.18 -18.55
C HIS A 77 1.38 1.13 -18.40
N GLY A 78 0.12 1.48 -18.68
CA GLY A 78 -0.99 0.54 -18.67
C GLY A 78 -0.80 -0.59 -19.70
N ARG A 79 -0.36 -0.26 -20.92
CA ARG A 79 -0.03 -1.26 -21.95
C ARG A 79 1.15 -2.15 -21.57
N ILE A 80 2.18 -1.58 -20.94
CA ILE A 80 3.32 -2.36 -20.44
C ILE A 80 2.86 -3.33 -19.35
N ALA A 81 2.06 -2.88 -18.39
CA ALA A 81 1.53 -3.73 -17.32
C ALA A 81 0.71 -4.91 -17.87
N ASP A 82 -0.17 -4.67 -18.85
CA ASP A 82 -0.95 -5.74 -19.48
C ASP A 82 -0.05 -6.74 -20.24
N MET A 83 0.96 -6.26 -20.95
CA MET A 83 1.94 -7.12 -21.63
C MET A 83 2.71 -8.01 -20.63
N LEU A 84 3.27 -7.41 -19.58
CA LEU A 84 4.04 -8.12 -18.55
C LEU A 84 3.18 -9.14 -17.80
N TYR A 85 1.93 -8.79 -17.50
CA TYR A 85 0.98 -9.72 -16.91
C TYR A 85 0.73 -10.94 -17.80
N ARG A 86 0.51 -10.74 -19.10
CA ARG A 86 0.27 -11.83 -20.06
C ARG A 86 1.50 -12.72 -20.27
N SER A 87 2.71 -12.17 -20.13
CA SER A 87 3.95 -12.95 -20.21
C SER A 87 4.33 -13.65 -18.90
N GLY A 88 3.57 -13.47 -17.82
CA GLY A 88 3.84 -14.08 -16.53
C GLY A 88 5.06 -13.46 -15.81
N ALA A 89 5.31 -12.17 -16.04
CA ALA A 89 6.39 -11.45 -15.35
C ALA A 89 6.14 -11.39 -13.83
N PRO A 90 7.19 -11.17 -13.02
CA PRO A 90 7.06 -10.97 -11.57
C PRO A 90 6.03 -9.89 -11.21
N ALA A 91 5.28 -10.12 -10.11
CA ALA A 91 4.23 -9.20 -9.67
C ALA A 91 4.75 -7.78 -9.40
N GLU A 92 5.97 -7.64 -8.88
CA GLU A 92 6.61 -6.34 -8.63
C GLU A 92 6.82 -5.51 -9.90
N GLU A 93 7.20 -6.15 -11.01
CA GLU A 93 7.43 -5.47 -12.30
C GLU A 93 6.10 -4.99 -12.89
N VAL A 94 5.07 -5.85 -12.84
CA VAL A 94 3.72 -5.47 -13.28
C VAL A 94 3.17 -4.35 -12.40
N ALA A 95 3.29 -4.46 -11.07
CA ALA A 95 2.80 -3.48 -10.11
C ALA A 95 3.47 -2.11 -10.27
N HIS A 96 4.78 -2.06 -10.56
CA HIS A 96 5.48 -0.82 -10.85
C HIS A 96 4.77 -0.02 -11.96
N HIS A 97 4.41 -0.70 -13.06
CA HIS A 97 3.70 -0.06 -14.17
C HIS A 97 2.24 0.22 -13.88
N LEU A 98 1.55 -0.58 -13.08
CA LEU A 98 0.19 -0.26 -12.62
C LEU A 98 0.15 1.01 -11.76
N CYS A 99 1.10 1.17 -10.84
CA CYS A 99 1.23 2.38 -10.03
C CYS A 99 1.57 3.60 -10.88
N ALA A 100 2.50 3.47 -11.83
CA ALA A 100 2.83 4.55 -12.77
C ALA A 100 1.66 4.91 -13.71
N ALA A 101 0.77 3.96 -13.98
CA ALA A 101 -0.46 4.17 -14.75
C ALA A 101 -1.65 4.62 -13.89
N ASP A 102 -1.51 4.67 -12.55
CA ASP A 102 -2.60 4.91 -11.61
C ASP A 102 -3.86 4.06 -11.88
N LEU A 103 -3.67 2.77 -12.22
CA LEU A 103 -4.73 1.92 -12.76
C LEU A 103 -4.83 0.57 -12.03
N VAL A 104 -6.07 0.12 -11.76
CA VAL A 104 -6.37 -1.23 -11.26
C VAL A 104 -7.22 -2.01 -12.29
N PRO A 105 -6.62 -2.90 -13.09
CA PRO A 105 -7.38 -3.75 -14.01
C PRO A 105 -8.35 -4.68 -13.28
N ALA A 106 -9.64 -4.60 -13.60
CA ALA A 106 -10.73 -5.22 -12.83
C ALA A 106 -10.61 -6.74 -12.58
N ARG A 107 -9.95 -7.49 -13.48
CA ARG A 107 -9.89 -8.96 -13.38
C ARG A 107 -8.67 -9.50 -12.63
N TRP A 108 -7.56 -8.76 -12.61
CA TRP A 108 -6.27 -9.28 -12.17
C TRP A 108 -5.41 -8.26 -11.42
N GLY A 109 -5.65 -6.96 -11.58
CA GLY A 109 -4.83 -5.89 -11.02
C GLY A 109 -4.73 -5.95 -9.50
N ALA A 110 -5.87 -6.09 -8.80
CA ALA A 110 -5.89 -6.16 -7.35
C ALA A 110 -5.10 -7.34 -6.78
N ALA A 111 -5.09 -8.50 -7.45
CA ALA A 111 -4.30 -9.65 -7.01
C ALA A 111 -2.79 -9.39 -7.16
N ILE A 112 -2.37 -8.81 -8.29
CA ILE A 112 -0.96 -8.45 -8.55
C ILE A 112 -0.47 -7.40 -7.57
N LEU A 113 -1.21 -6.31 -7.38
CA LEU A 113 -0.82 -5.23 -6.46
C LEU A 113 -0.72 -5.72 -5.01
N ARG A 114 -1.61 -6.63 -4.57
CA ARG A 114 -1.51 -7.25 -3.23
C ARG A 114 -0.26 -8.13 -3.10
N ALA A 115 0.00 -8.98 -4.09
CA ALA A 115 1.21 -9.83 -4.09
C ALA A 115 2.49 -8.97 -4.08
N ALA A 116 2.55 -7.93 -4.90
CA ALA A 116 3.67 -6.99 -4.92
C ALA A 116 3.82 -6.22 -3.60
N ALA A 117 2.70 -5.84 -2.95
CA ALA A 117 2.73 -5.19 -1.65
C ALA A 117 3.29 -6.11 -0.56
N GLU A 118 2.94 -7.41 -0.57
CA GLU A 118 3.49 -8.39 0.36
C GLU A 118 4.99 -8.60 0.15
N GLN A 119 5.45 -8.66 -1.11
CA GLN A 119 6.87 -8.78 -1.43
C GLN A 119 7.66 -7.52 -1.03
N ALA A 120 7.14 -6.34 -1.34
CA ALA A 120 7.73 -5.06 -0.93
C ALA A 120 7.84 -4.97 0.59
N LEU A 121 6.82 -5.42 1.34
CA LEU A 121 6.86 -5.46 2.80
C LEU A 121 7.94 -6.41 3.33
N ALA A 122 8.14 -7.56 2.67
CA ALA A 122 9.19 -8.52 3.04
C ALA A 122 10.60 -7.97 2.74
N ALA A 123 10.73 -7.10 1.74
CA ALA A 123 11.96 -6.40 1.38
C ALA A 123 12.18 -5.07 2.14
N ASP A 124 11.31 -4.72 3.09
CA ASP A 124 11.29 -3.45 3.83
C ASP A 124 11.12 -2.19 2.94
N GLU A 125 10.55 -2.37 1.74
CA GLU A 125 10.22 -1.31 0.79
C GLU A 125 8.85 -0.71 1.10
N VAL A 126 8.77 -0.01 2.23
CA VAL A 126 7.51 0.50 2.81
C VAL A 126 6.72 1.39 1.83
N GLU A 127 7.40 2.26 1.08
CA GLU A 127 6.75 3.19 0.14
C GLU A 127 6.07 2.43 -1.01
N ARG A 128 6.76 1.45 -1.62
CA ARG A 128 6.19 0.62 -2.69
C ARG A 128 5.03 -0.23 -2.20
N CYS A 129 5.11 -0.74 -0.97
CA CYS A 129 3.99 -1.43 -0.32
C CYS A 129 2.79 -0.50 -0.18
N ALA A 130 3.00 0.73 0.31
CA ALA A 130 1.95 1.72 0.50
C ALA A 130 1.29 2.15 -0.82
N ASP A 131 2.07 2.39 -1.87
CA ASP A 131 1.56 2.74 -3.20
C ASP A 131 0.66 1.64 -3.76
N CYS A 132 1.11 0.39 -3.69
CA CYS A 132 0.33 -0.75 -4.19
C CYS A 132 -0.99 -0.92 -3.43
N LEU A 133 -0.95 -0.86 -2.08
CA LEU A 133 -2.15 -1.01 -1.25
C LEU A 133 -3.11 0.16 -1.40
N GLY A 134 -2.58 1.40 -1.45
CA GLY A 134 -3.38 2.60 -1.65
C GLY A 134 -4.13 2.59 -2.97
N LEU A 135 -3.48 2.11 -4.03
CA LEU A 135 -4.08 1.97 -5.35
C LEU A 135 -5.26 0.98 -5.34
N VAL A 136 -5.09 -0.20 -4.73
CA VAL A 136 -6.20 -1.18 -4.60
C VAL A 136 -7.31 -0.67 -3.70
N LEU A 137 -6.96 -0.01 -2.59
CA LEU A 137 -7.93 0.48 -1.61
C LEU A 137 -8.91 1.49 -2.21
N ARG A 138 -8.44 2.36 -3.11
CA ARG A 138 -9.26 3.40 -3.76
C ARG A 138 -10.46 2.84 -4.51
N ASP A 139 -10.26 1.74 -5.24
CA ASP A 139 -11.28 1.14 -6.10
C ASP A 139 -11.98 -0.07 -5.42
N CYS A 140 -11.68 -0.32 -4.14
CA CYS A 140 -12.22 -1.44 -3.39
C CYS A 140 -13.69 -1.23 -2.98
N THR A 141 -14.57 -2.08 -3.51
CA THR A 141 -16.02 -2.03 -3.23
C THR A 141 -16.45 -2.91 -2.05
N ASP A 142 -15.69 -3.96 -1.73
CA ASP A 142 -15.98 -4.86 -0.62
C ASP A 142 -15.52 -4.24 0.71
N GLU A 143 -16.44 -4.09 1.66
CA GLU A 143 -16.16 -3.40 2.93
C GLU A 143 -15.16 -4.16 3.80
N ARG A 144 -15.25 -5.50 3.82
CA ARG A 144 -14.35 -6.34 4.61
C ARG A 144 -12.93 -6.26 4.06
N GLU A 145 -12.79 -6.31 2.74
CA GLU A 145 -11.52 -6.14 2.06
C GLU A 145 -10.97 -4.72 2.27
N ARG A 146 -11.81 -3.69 2.18
CA ARG A 146 -11.43 -2.31 2.46
C ARG A 146 -10.86 -2.14 3.87
N HIS A 147 -11.45 -2.78 4.87
CA HIS A 147 -10.92 -2.78 6.24
C HIS A 147 -9.55 -3.45 6.33
N ALA A 148 -9.38 -4.62 5.70
CA ALA A 148 -8.11 -5.34 5.70
C ALA A 148 -6.99 -4.54 4.99
N LEU A 149 -7.30 -3.94 3.83
CA LEU A 149 -6.39 -3.08 3.09
C LEU A 149 -6.02 -1.82 3.87
N SER A 150 -7.00 -1.17 4.51
CA SER A 150 -6.76 0.02 5.34
C SER A 150 -5.84 -0.27 6.52
N ALA A 151 -6.07 -1.38 7.23
CA ALA A 151 -5.22 -1.82 8.32
C ALA A 151 -3.81 -2.20 7.85
N ALA A 152 -3.68 -2.85 6.68
CA ALA A 152 -2.39 -3.19 6.09
C ALA A 152 -1.59 -1.95 5.67
N LEU A 153 -2.24 -1.00 4.99
CA LEU A 153 -1.64 0.27 4.58
C LEU A 153 -1.19 1.09 5.80
N ALA A 154 -2.03 1.20 6.82
CA ALA A 154 -1.70 1.86 8.07
C ALA A 154 -0.46 1.23 8.74
N ARG A 155 -0.36 -0.11 8.79
CA ARG A 155 0.82 -0.80 9.34
C ARG A 155 2.09 -0.53 8.54
N ALA A 156 2.00 -0.47 7.22
CA ALA A 156 3.14 -0.14 6.37
C ALA A 156 3.60 1.29 6.68
N GLN A 157 2.71 2.26 6.57
CA GLN A 157 3.01 3.67 6.83
C GLN A 157 3.48 3.93 8.26
N TRP A 158 2.97 3.21 9.26
CA TRP A 158 3.40 3.38 10.65
C TRP A 158 4.91 3.21 10.86
N ARG A 159 5.57 2.38 10.04
CA ARG A 159 7.02 2.13 10.13
C ARG A 159 7.85 3.38 9.83
N THR A 160 7.37 4.26 8.95
CA THR A 160 8.12 5.43 8.47
C THR A 160 7.47 6.75 8.90
N ASN A 161 6.14 6.79 8.95
CA ASN A 161 5.35 7.96 9.32
C ASN A 161 4.07 7.56 10.09
N PRO A 162 4.13 7.44 11.43
CA PRO A 162 2.97 7.14 12.28
C PRO A 162 1.79 8.10 12.09
N ALA A 163 2.04 9.37 11.76
CA ALA A 163 0.99 10.35 11.55
C ALA A 163 0.16 10.09 10.28
N ALA A 164 0.74 9.40 9.26
CA ALA A 164 0.03 9.05 8.04
C ALA A 164 -0.97 7.88 8.22
N ALA A 165 -0.82 7.08 9.28
CA ALA A 165 -1.65 5.90 9.50
C ALA A 165 -3.05 6.24 10.05
N GLY A 166 -3.20 7.37 10.75
CA GLY A 166 -4.45 7.77 11.41
C GLY A 166 -5.67 7.79 10.49
N PRO A 167 -5.61 8.47 9.32
CA PRO A 167 -6.72 8.49 8.35
C PRO A 167 -7.22 7.11 7.90
N HIS A 168 -6.35 6.09 7.93
CA HIS A 168 -6.71 4.72 7.55
C HIS A 168 -7.24 3.88 8.73
N LEU A 169 -6.92 4.25 9.97
CA LEU A 169 -7.33 3.51 11.18
C LEU A 169 -8.57 4.10 11.85
N GLU A 170 -8.80 5.40 11.72
CA GLU A 170 -9.97 6.09 12.28
C GLU A 170 -11.31 5.44 11.85
N PRO A 171 -11.55 5.15 10.56
CA PRO A 171 -12.78 4.49 10.12
C PRO A 171 -12.95 3.06 10.68
N LEU A 172 -11.85 2.43 11.13
CA LEU A 172 -11.87 1.05 11.62
C LEU A 172 -12.16 0.95 13.11
N ARG A 173 -12.17 2.07 13.86
CA ARG A 173 -12.27 2.09 15.31
C ARG A 173 -13.53 1.39 15.82
N GLU A 174 -14.70 1.75 15.30
CA GLU A 174 -15.97 1.19 15.75
C GLU A 174 -16.05 -0.31 15.46
N THR A 175 -15.67 -0.72 14.25
CA THR A 175 -15.62 -2.13 13.83
C THR A 175 -14.65 -2.94 14.68
N ALA A 176 -13.49 -2.38 15.03
CA ALA A 176 -12.50 -3.01 15.91
C ALA A 176 -13.07 -3.25 17.32
N LEU A 177 -13.69 -2.22 17.91
CA LEU A 177 -14.30 -2.30 19.25
C LEU A 177 -15.49 -3.27 19.28
N ALA A 178 -16.23 -3.38 18.18
CA ALA A 178 -17.32 -4.35 18.03
C ALA A 178 -16.83 -5.79 17.74
N GLY A 179 -15.53 -6.02 17.58
CA GLY A 179 -14.96 -7.34 17.26
C GLY A 179 -15.19 -7.80 15.82
N GLY A 180 -15.47 -6.88 14.90
CA GLY A 180 -15.72 -7.17 13.48
C GLY A 180 -14.45 -7.29 12.63
N LEU A 181 -13.27 -7.01 13.18
CA LEU A 181 -11.98 -7.14 12.50
C LEU A 181 -11.23 -8.40 12.93
N GLY A 182 -10.31 -8.85 12.07
CA GLY A 182 -9.35 -9.89 12.44
C GLY A 182 -8.40 -9.41 13.55
N MET A 183 -7.92 -10.33 14.38
CA MET A 183 -7.07 -10.06 15.55
C MET A 183 -5.91 -9.08 15.26
N ARG A 184 -5.21 -9.29 14.14
CA ARG A 184 -4.07 -8.46 13.72
C ARG A 184 -4.49 -7.02 13.38
N ASP A 185 -5.63 -6.85 12.74
CA ASP A 185 -6.15 -5.54 12.35
C ASP A 185 -6.69 -4.79 13.58
N THR A 186 -7.42 -5.49 14.47
CA THR A 186 -7.83 -4.95 15.77
C THR A 186 -6.63 -4.46 16.56
N ALA A 187 -5.57 -5.27 16.69
CA ALA A 187 -4.36 -4.87 17.40
C ALA A 187 -3.63 -3.69 16.75
N THR A 188 -3.78 -3.47 15.44
CA THR A 188 -3.26 -2.27 14.76
C THR A 188 -4.01 -1.03 15.23
N VAL A 189 -5.34 -1.10 15.25
CA VAL A 189 -6.22 -0.02 15.74
C VAL A 189 -5.95 0.29 17.22
N LEU A 190 -5.83 -0.73 18.08
CA LEU A 190 -5.58 -0.51 19.51
C LEU A 190 -4.22 0.15 19.77
N ARG A 191 -3.17 -0.25 19.05
CA ARG A 191 -1.86 0.44 19.15
C ARG A 191 -1.96 1.90 18.72
N TYR A 192 -2.78 2.22 17.72
CA TYR A 192 -3.05 3.59 17.31
C TYR A 192 -3.80 4.39 18.38
N LEU A 193 -4.87 3.83 18.97
CA LEU A 193 -5.58 4.47 20.09
C LEU A 193 -4.65 4.74 21.27
N LEU A 194 -3.80 3.77 21.62
CA LEU A 194 -2.76 3.97 22.64
C LEU A 194 -1.79 5.08 22.24
N TRP A 195 -1.40 5.20 20.97
CA TRP A 195 -0.53 6.29 20.53
C TRP A 195 -1.21 7.67 20.61
N GLN A 196 -2.52 7.75 20.37
CA GLN A 196 -3.31 8.98 20.53
C GLN A 196 -3.59 9.34 21.99
N GLY A 197 -3.38 8.41 22.93
CA GLY A 197 -3.69 8.58 24.35
C GLY A 197 -5.09 8.12 24.76
N ASP A 198 -5.84 7.48 23.85
CA ASP A 198 -7.19 6.96 24.08
C ASP A 198 -7.17 5.62 24.84
N THR A 199 -6.60 5.64 26.05
CA THR A 199 -6.32 4.46 26.87
C THR A 199 -7.56 3.68 27.30
N GLU A 200 -8.67 4.37 27.56
CA GLU A 200 -9.94 3.74 27.96
C GLU A 200 -10.56 2.96 26.80
N LEU A 201 -10.57 3.54 25.60
CA LEU A 201 -11.05 2.87 24.39
C LEU A 201 -10.16 1.68 24.02
N ALA A 202 -8.84 1.85 24.14
CA ALA A 202 -7.91 0.75 23.95
C ALA A 202 -8.16 -0.40 24.96
N ALA A 203 -8.42 -0.08 26.23
CA ALA A 203 -8.73 -1.09 27.25
C ALA A 203 -10.05 -1.81 26.98
N GLN A 204 -11.08 -1.10 26.53
CA GLN A 204 -12.35 -1.70 26.10
C GLN A 204 -12.13 -2.67 24.93
N GLY A 205 -11.33 -2.26 23.94
CA GLY A 205 -10.99 -3.11 22.80
C GLY A 205 -10.14 -4.33 23.16
N VAL A 206 -9.23 -4.24 24.13
CA VAL A 206 -8.55 -5.44 24.64
C VAL A 206 -9.53 -6.39 25.32
N ALA A 207 -10.49 -5.88 26.10
CA ALA A 207 -11.48 -6.71 26.78
C ALA A 207 -12.35 -7.51 25.78
N THR A 208 -12.61 -6.97 24.59
CA THR A 208 -13.35 -7.70 23.53
C THR A 208 -12.49 -8.77 22.83
N LEU A 209 -11.16 -8.65 22.86
CA LEU A 209 -10.21 -9.63 22.31
C LEU A 209 -9.99 -10.88 23.18
N VAL A 210 -10.47 -10.90 24.43
CA VAL A 210 -10.19 -11.95 25.43
C VAL A 210 -10.66 -13.36 25.01
N ARG A 211 -11.41 -13.51 23.92
CA ARG A 211 -11.68 -14.80 23.26
C ARG A 211 -10.53 -15.20 22.32
N ALA A 212 -9.32 -15.36 22.84
CA ALA A 212 -8.18 -15.87 22.05
C ALA A 212 -8.50 -17.29 21.53
N GLN A 213 -8.47 -17.47 20.21
CA GLN A 213 -8.78 -18.76 19.57
C GLN A 213 -7.50 -19.53 19.16
N SER A 214 -6.33 -18.89 19.20
CA SER A 214 -5.03 -19.50 18.88
C SER A 214 -3.86 -18.93 19.73
N PRO A 215 -2.71 -19.63 19.80
CA PRO A 215 -1.50 -19.11 20.44
C PRO A 215 -0.97 -17.82 19.81
N ALA A 216 -1.16 -17.64 18.50
CA ALA A 216 -0.76 -16.42 17.80
C ALA A 216 -1.61 -15.21 18.24
N ASP A 217 -2.91 -15.42 18.45
CA ASP A 217 -3.80 -14.36 18.95
C ASP A 217 -3.42 -13.96 20.38
N ALA A 218 -3.09 -14.94 21.23
CA ALA A 218 -2.66 -14.69 22.60
C ALA A 218 -1.39 -13.82 22.66
N GLN A 219 -0.42 -14.08 21.77
CA GLN A 219 0.80 -13.26 21.66
C GLN A 219 0.48 -11.82 21.28
N ILE A 220 -0.39 -11.60 20.29
CA ILE A 220 -0.78 -10.26 19.86
C ILE A 220 -1.49 -9.50 20.99
N ILE A 221 -2.38 -10.17 21.74
CA ILE A 221 -3.05 -9.57 22.91
C ILE A 221 -2.03 -9.18 23.97
N ALA A 222 -1.10 -10.08 24.29
CA ALA A 222 -0.07 -9.85 25.30
C ALA A 222 0.82 -8.65 24.94
N GLU A 223 1.17 -8.48 23.66
CA GLU A 223 1.94 -7.32 23.20
C GLU A 223 1.17 -6.00 23.36
N VAL A 224 -0.12 -5.97 23.01
CA VAL A 224 -0.95 -4.77 23.16
C VAL A 224 -1.12 -4.42 24.64
N GLU A 225 -1.38 -5.41 25.49
CA GLU A 225 -1.48 -5.22 26.94
C GLU A 225 -0.15 -4.77 27.56
N PHE A 226 0.96 -5.35 27.14
CA PHE A 226 2.29 -4.96 27.60
C PHE A 226 2.56 -3.48 27.28
N VAL A 227 2.32 -3.04 26.04
CA VAL A 227 2.50 -1.64 25.64
C VAL A 227 1.58 -0.72 26.45
N ARG A 228 0.31 -1.10 26.60
CA ARG A 228 -0.65 -0.31 27.40
C ARG A 228 -0.16 -0.16 28.85
N GLN A 229 0.20 -1.25 29.51
CA GLN A 229 0.63 -1.24 30.91
C GLN A 229 1.95 -0.49 31.11
N TRP A 230 2.87 -0.60 30.17
CA TRP A 230 4.18 0.06 30.23
C TRP A 230 4.06 1.59 30.13
N PHE A 231 3.28 2.09 29.16
CA PHE A 231 3.18 3.53 28.91
C PHE A 231 2.08 4.23 29.71
N TYR A 232 1.01 3.52 30.08
CA TYR A 232 -0.17 4.11 30.72
C TYR A 232 -0.50 3.51 32.09
N GLY A 233 0.31 2.57 32.57
CA GLY A 233 0.13 1.90 33.85
C GLY A 233 -0.94 0.80 33.81
N VAL A 234 -0.98 -0.01 34.86
CA VAL A 234 -2.04 -1.00 35.05
C VAL A 234 -3.31 -0.23 35.42
N ALA A 235 -4.41 -0.42 34.68
CA ALA A 235 -5.70 0.09 35.12
C ALA A 235 -6.06 -0.60 36.45
N LEU A 236 -5.89 0.14 37.54
CA LEU A 236 -6.32 -0.31 38.85
C LEU A 236 -7.85 -0.42 38.82
N PRO A 237 -8.44 -1.55 39.23
CA PRO A 237 -9.89 -1.67 39.27
C PRO A 237 -10.48 -0.62 40.23
N GLY A 238 -11.20 0.34 39.66
CA GLY A 238 -12.25 1.15 40.30
C GLY A 238 -11.84 2.10 41.44
N LYS A 239 -11.56 3.37 41.10
CA LYS A 239 -11.97 4.52 41.94
C LYS A 239 -13.08 5.27 41.21
N GLY A 240 -14.24 4.63 41.12
CA GLY A 240 -15.37 5.14 40.34
C GLY A 240 -16.69 4.53 40.77
N ALA A 241 -16.93 4.43 42.07
CA ALA A 241 -18.29 4.43 42.60
C ALA A 241 -18.39 5.67 43.49
N PRO A 242 -19.30 6.62 43.20
CA PRO A 242 -19.62 7.62 44.21
C PRO A 242 -20.22 6.83 45.38
N ALA A 243 -19.52 6.84 46.51
CA ALA A 243 -20.09 6.38 47.75
C ALA A 243 -21.42 7.11 47.92
N ALA A 244 -22.52 6.37 47.85
CA ALA A 244 -23.82 6.87 48.23
C ALA A 244 -23.64 7.48 49.62
N GLY A 245 -23.72 8.82 49.68
CA GLY A 245 -23.55 9.56 50.91
C GLY A 245 -24.63 9.10 51.87
N ALA A 246 -24.25 8.28 52.85
CA ALA A 246 -25.02 8.08 54.05
C ALA A 246 -25.03 9.43 54.79
N ASP A 247 -26.09 10.20 54.60
CA ASP A 247 -26.40 11.38 55.41
C ASP A 247 -26.65 10.93 56.86
N PRO A 248 -25.78 11.26 57.84
CA PRO A 248 -25.96 10.86 59.22
C PRO A 248 -26.90 11.80 60.01
N ARG A 249 -27.70 12.67 59.37
CA ARG A 249 -28.53 13.66 60.08
C ARG A 249 -30.02 13.61 59.78
N ARG A 250 -30.62 12.41 59.78
CA ARG A 250 -32.08 12.28 59.93
C ARG A 250 -32.45 11.07 60.78
N GLN A 251 -32.58 11.30 62.09
CA GLN A 251 -33.71 10.84 62.94
C GLN A 251 -33.38 11.08 64.42
N VAL A 252 -33.71 12.27 64.93
CA VAL A 252 -34.16 12.43 66.31
C VAL A 252 -35.47 13.20 66.24
N ARG A 253 -36.58 12.47 66.38
CA ARG A 253 -37.87 12.99 66.84
C ARG A 253 -38.78 11.81 67.19
N ALA A 254 -38.82 11.49 68.48
CA ALA A 254 -40.01 11.12 69.24
C ALA A 254 -39.71 11.45 70.71
#